data_AF-A0A4Z2G153-F1
#
_entry.id   AF-A0A4Z2G153-F1
#
_cell.length_a   1.000
_cell.length_b   1.000
_cell.length_c   1.000
_cell.angle_alpha   90.00
_cell.angle_beta   90.00
_cell.angle_gamma   90.00
#
_symmetry.space_group_name_H-M   'P 1'
#
loop_
_entity.id
_entity.type
_entity.pdbx_description
1 polymer ?
#
loop_
_entity_poly.entity_id
_entity_poly.type
_entity_poly.pdbx_seq_one_letter_code
_entity_poly.pdbx_strand_id
1 'polypeptide(L)'
;MVNMNLLRYVNTGAKAQDFFVFYLSDGENQSPRQHFHISVKDLEKGNIAVFVKPANVSRGDRVVLTTDVLLATDGTEKPEELLYIVTDPPAHGHVEYIKHPGVAIATFSQMDVAANLVAYVHDNRATAPTETFR
;
A
#
# COMPACT_ATOMS: atom_id res chain seq x y z
N MET A 1 22.40 23.32 -29.20
CA MET A 1 21.20 22.49 -29.00
C MET A 1 21.46 21.58 -27.82
N VAL A 2 20.91 21.89 -26.64
CA VAL A 2 20.88 20.92 -25.52
C VAL A 2 19.75 19.95 -25.84
N ASN A 3 20.10 18.68 -26.05
CA ASN A 3 19.14 17.65 -26.41
C ASN A 3 18.20 17.40 -25.22
N MET A 4 17.03 18.04 -25.25
CA MET A 4 15.99 17.94 -24.22
C MET A 4 15.46 16.50 -24.19
N ASN A 5 15.71 15.78 -23.10
CA ASN A 5 15.21 14.43 -22.75
C ASN A 5 16.09 13.19 -23.05
N LEU A 6 17.39 13.30 -23.36
CA LEU A 6 18.25 12.10 -23.56
C LEU A 6 19.12 11.72 -22.35
N LEU A 7 18.87 12.24 -21.14
CA LEU A 7 19.54 11.76 -19.94
C LEU A 7 18.56 10.92 -19.12
N ARG A 8 18.72 9.60 -19.19
CA ARG A 8 18.01 8.65 -18.33
C ARG A 8 19.00 8.06 -17.34
N TYR A 9 18.77 8.33 -16.06
CA TYR A 9 19.45 7.63 -14.98
C TYR A 9 18.76 6.28 -14.74
N VAL A 10 19.53 5.19 -14.66
CA VAL A 10 19.06 3.86 -14.28
C VAL A 10 19.90 3.40 -13.09
N ASN A 11 19.30 3.33 -11.91
CA ASN A 11 19.96 2.80 -10.73
C ASN A 11 20.07 1.27 -10.86
N THR A 12 21.29 0.74 -10.77
CA THR A 12 21.59 -0.69 -10.93
C THR A 12 21.60 -1.47 -9.60
N GLY A 13 21.01 -0.90 -8.53
CA GLY A 13 20.49 -1.67 -7.39
C GLY A 13 21.48 -1.99 -6.27
N ALA A 14 22.56 -1.22 -6.07
CA ALA A 14 23.56 -1.56 -5.04
C ALA A 14 23.98 -0.41 -4.11
N LYS A 15 23.56 0.84 -4.33
CA LYS A 15 23.95 1.96 -3.47
C LYS A 15 22.79 2.93 -3.23
N ALA A 16 22.52 3.19 -1.95
CA ALA A 16 21.59 4.21 -1.46
C ALA A 16 21.99 5.65 -1.83
N GLN A 17 23.19 5.84 -2.38
CA GLN A 17 23.68 7.11 -2.90
C GLN A 17 24.47 6.91 -4.18
N ASP A 18 24.29 7.82 -5.12
CA ASP A 18 25.02 7.90 -6.38
C ASP A 18 25.29 9.37 -6.72
N PHE A 19 26.18 9.64 -7.67
CA PHE A 19 26.40 10.99 -8.16
C PHE A 19 26.94 10.98 -9.59
N PHE A 20 26.68 12.07 -10.30
CA PHE A 20 27.40 12.37 -11.53
C PHE A 20 27.97 13.78 -11.48
N VAL A 21 29.04 13.98 -12.24
CA VAL A 21 29.75 15.26 -12.34
C VAL A 21 29.56 15.79 -13.75
N PHE A 22 29.19 17.07 -13.85
CA PHE A 22 29.02 17.74 -15.13
C PHE A 22 29.67 19.12 -15.11
N TYR A 23 29.90 19.68 -16.28
CA TYR A 23 30.23 21.09 -16.45
C TYR A 23 29.46 21.60 -17.67
N LEU A 24 29.23 22.91 -17.73
CA LEU A 24 28.59 23.55 -18.87
C LEU A 24 29.67 24.04 -19.82
N SER A 25 29.44 23.87 -21.12
CA SER A 25 30.31 24.38 -22.18
C SER A 25 29.45 25.02 -23.27
N ASP A 26 29.85 26.20 -23.74
CA ASP A 26 29.27 26.85 -24.92
C ASP A 26 30.13 26.63 -26.20
N GLY A 27 31.26 25.91 -26.07
CA GLY A 27 32.24 25.68 -27.12
C GLY A 27 33.54 26.47 -26.95
N GLU A 28 33.49 27.63 -26.29
CA GLU A 28 34.62 28.54 -26.07
C GLU A 28 34.96 28.66 -24.57
N ASN A 29 33.93 28.63 -23.71
CA ASN A 29 34.02 28.75 -22.27
C ASN A 29 33.55 27.46 -21.59
N GLN A 30 34.16 27.13 -20.45
CA GLN A 30 33.74 26.02 -19.60
C GLN A 30 33.50 26.50 -18.17
N SER A 31 32.41 26.00 -17.56
CA SER A 31 32.19 26.18 -16.13
C SER A 31 33.13 25.28 -15.31
N PRO A 32 33.33 25.56 -14.02
CA PRO A 32 33.83 24.57 -13.08
C PRO A 32 32.98 23.29 -13.10
N ARG A 33 33.57 22.18 -12.64
CA ARG A 33 32.86 20.92 -12.44
C ARG A 33 31.86 21.05 -11.30
N GLN A 34 30.64 20.58 -11.53
CA GLN A 34 29.56 20.54 -10.55
C GLN A 34 29.18 19.10 -10.24
N HIS A 35 28.92 18.82 -8.97
CA HIS A 35 28.44 17.53 -8.50
C HIS A 35 26.91 17.55 -8.37
N PHE A 36 26.25 16.53 -8.91
CA PHE A 36 24.84 16.25 -8.66
C PHE A 36 24.72 14.95 -7.88
N HIS A 37 24.25 15.03 -6.63
CA HIS A 37 24.08 13.88 -5.75
C HIS A 37 22.67 13.32 -5.88
N ILE A 38 22.56 12.00 -5.92
CA ILE A 38 21.32 11.22 -5.98
C ILE A 38 21.29 10.37 -4.70
N SER A 39 20.21 10.46 -3.94
CA SER A 39 19.98 9.62 -2.77
C SER A 39 18.75 8.75 -3.01
N VAL A 40 18.93 7.44 -2.95
CA VAL A 40 17.86 6.45 -2.97
C VAL A 40 17.58 6.05 -1.53
N LYS A 41 16.36 6.32 -1.05
CA LYS A 41 15.93 5.82 0.25
C LYS A 41 15.45 4.38 0.07
N ASP A 42 16.30 3.43 0.44
CA ASP A 42 15.86 2.06 0.65
C ASP A 42 15.21 1.98 2.04
N LEU A 43 13.88 1.95 2.07
CA LEU A 43 13.14 1.54 3.26
C LEU A 43 13.23 0.02 3.31
N GLU A 44 14.24 -0.51 4.02
CA GLU A 44 14.32 -1.93 4.35
C GLU A 44 12.98 -2.37 4.97
N LYS A 45 12.41 -3.47 4.47
CA LYS A 45 11.17 -4.02 5.01
C LYS A 45 11.41 -4.48 6.44
N GLY A 46 10.73 -3.85 7.38
CA GLY A 46 10.71 -4.27 8.78
C GLY A 46 9.76 -5.43 9.01
N ASN A 47 9.58 -5.78 10.28
CA ASN A 47 8.53 -6.71 10.69
C ASN A 47 7.15 -6.10 10.42
N ILE A 48 6.19 -6.92 9.99
CA ILE A 48 4.80 -6.50 9.86
C ILE A 48 4.20 -6.27 11.25
N ALA A 49 3.82 -5.04 11.55
CA ALA A 49 2.99 -4.68 12.68
C ALA A 49 1.52 -4.61 12.23
N VAL A 50 0.62 -5.24 13.00
CA VAL A 50 -0.82 -5.24 12.73
C VAL A 50 -1.57 -4.64 13.90
N PHE A 51 -2.49 -3.73 13.60
CA PHE A 51 -3.42 -3.12 14.52
C PHE A 51 -4.84 -3.48 14.12
N VAL A 52 -5.59 -4.06 15.07
CA VAL A 52 -6.97 -4.50 14.86
C VAL A 52 -7.85 -3.90 15.94
N LYS A 53 -9.00 -3.36 15.56
CA LYS A 53 -10.09 -3.03 16.47
C LYS A 53 -11.35 -3.78 16.08
N PRO A 54 -12.22 -4.10 17.06
CA PRO A 54 -13.54 -4.64 16.75
C PRO A 54 -14.37 -3.67 15.91
N ALA A 55 -15.03 -4.19 14.88
CA ALA A 55 -16.11 -3.53 14.17
C ALA A 55 -17.45 -4.14 14.60
N ASN A 56 -18.48 -3.30 14.74
CA ASN A 56 -19.85 -3.75 14.97
C ASN A 56 -20.64 -3.63 13.68
N VAL A 57 -21.44 -4.64 13.38
CA VAL A 57 -22.28 -4.71 12.21
C VAL A 57 -23.59 -5.39 12.59
N SER A 58 -24.70 -4.80 12.17
CA SER A 58 -26.02 -5.37 12.40
C SER A 58 -26.28 -6.48 11.38
N ARG A 59 -27.19 -7.39 11.76
CA ARG A 59 -27.54 -8.50 10.87
C ARG A 59 -28.10 -7.98 9.54
N GLY A 60 -27.54 -8.49 8.44
CA GLY A 60 -27.93 -8.08 7.09
C GLY A 60 -27.27 -6.82 6.59
N ASP A 61 -26.53 -6.11 7.45
CA ASP A 61 -25.82 -4.90 7.09
C ASP A 61 -24.38 -5.21 6.67
N ARG A 62 -23.72 -4.16 6.18
CA ARG A 62 -22.30 -4.17 5.84
C ARG A 62 -21.54 -3.10 6.61
N VAL A 63 -20.29 -3.38 6.91
CA VAL A 63 -19.34 -2.43 7.49
C VAL A 63 -18.11 -2.32 6.61
N VAL A 64 -17.71 -1.10 6.28
CA VAL A 64 -16.48 -0.84 5.53
C VAL A 64 -15.30 -1.04 6.46
N LEU A 65 -14.30 -1.80 6.01
CA LEU A 65 -13.05 -1.97 6.74
C LEU A 65 -12.18 -0.74 6.46
N THR A 66 -11.98 0.09 7.47
CA THR A 66 -11.12 1.28 7.42
C THR A 66 -9.81 1.04 8.16
N THR A 67 -8.84 1.94 7.99
CA THR A 67 -7.57 1.90 8.73
C THR A 67 -7.72 2.08 10.25
N ASP A 68 -8.88 2.55 10.73
CA ASP A 68 -9.14 2.65 12.16
C ASP A 68 -9.42 1.28 12.81
N VAL A 69 -9.91 0.32 12.01
CA VAL A 69 -10.27 -1.04 12.43
C VAL A 69 -9.26 -2.09 12.00
N LEU A 70 -8.59 -1.90 10.87
CA LEU A 70 -7.60 -2.83 10.35
C LEU A 70 -6.45 -2.06 9.68
N LEU A 71 -5.26 -2.12 10.27
CA LEU A 71 -4.06 -1.45 9.76
C LEU A 71 -2.85 -2.36 9.91
N ALA A 72 -2.08 -2.50 8.84
CA ALA A 72 -0.80 -3.17 8.78
C ALA A 72 0.26 -2.21 8.21
N THR A 73 1.48 -2.32 8.73
CA THR A 73 2.65 -1.61 8.21
C THR A 73 3.89 -2.49 8.42
N ASP A 74 4.79 -2.48 7.46
CA ASP A 74 6.14 -3.08 7.56
C ASP A 74 7.24 -2.00 7.63
N GLY A 75 6.86 -0.74 7.91
CA GLY A 75 7.78 0.40 7.88
C GLY A 75 8.10 0.91 6.49
N THR A 76 7.59 0.28 5.42
CA THR A 76 7.66 0.83 4.06
C THR A 76 6.44 1.69 3.75
N GLU A 77 6.61 2.69 2.89
CA GLU A 77 5.51 3.52 2.37
C GLU A 77 4.78 2.86 1.19
N LYS A 78 4.64 1.52 1.20
CA LYS A 78 4.09 0.71 0.09
C LYS A 78 2.94 -0.19 0.54
N PRO A 79 1.77 0.37 0.87
CA PRO A 79 0.62 -0.40 1.37
C PRO A 79 0.06 -1.41 0.35
N GLU A 80 0.36 -1.27 -0.93
CA GLU A 80 -0.01 -2.22 -1.98
C GLU A 80 0.75 -3.55 -1.91
N GLU A 81 1.92 -3.59 -1.27
CA GLU A 81 2.74 -4.79 -1.12
C GLU A 81 2.35 -5.63 0.12
N LEU A 82 1.49 -5.11 1.01
CA LEU A 82 0.98 -5.80 2.20
C LEU A 82 -0.39 -6.43 1.92
N LEU A 83 -0.45 -7.77 1.98
CA LEU A 83 -1.65 -8.54 1.68
C LEU A 83 -2.24 -9.17 2.94
N TYR A 84 -3.55 -8.99 3.11
CA TYR A 84 -4.37 -9.77 4.04
C TYR A 84 -4.84 -11.04 3.33
N ILE A 85 -4.63 -12.20 3.96
CA ILE A 85 -5.12 -13.49 3.47
C ILE A 85 -6.06 -14.07 4.52
N VAL A 86 -7.33 -14.22 4.16
CA VAL A 86 -8.36 -14.83 5.02
C VAL A 86 -8.20 -16.35 4.92
N THR A 87 -7.58 -16.96 5.93
CA THR A 87 -7.38 -18.42 6.00
C THR A 87 -8.63 -19.14 6.50
N ASP A 88 -9.33 -18.51 7.44
CA ASP A 88 -10.57 -18.99 8.02
C ASP A 88 -11.68 -17.97 7.72
N PRO A 89 -12.63 -18.29 6.83
CA PRO A 89 -13.69 -17.35 6.48
C PRO A 89 -14.64 -17.09 7.67
N PRO A 90 -15.27 -15.91 7.74
CA PRO A 90 -16.26 -15.63 8.77
C PRO A 90 -17.40 -16.66 8.75
N ALA A 91 -17.85 -17.11 9.92
CA ALA A 91 -18.91 -18.12 10.04
C ALA A 91 -20.30 -17.60 9.63
N HIS A 92 -20.51 -16.28 9.72
CA HIS A 92 -21.81 -15.64 9.57
C HIS A 92 -21.76 -14.44 8.63
N GLY A 93 -20.93 -14.52 7.59
CA GLY A 93 -20.83 -13.48 6.58
C GLY A 93 -19.63 -13.67 5.67
N HIS A 94 -19.28 -12.63 4.95
CA HIS A 94 -18.14 -12.66 4.05
C HIS A 94 -17.48 -11.28 3.93
N VAL A 95 -16.23 -11.28 3.46
CA VAL A 95 -15.54 -10.07 3.04
C VAL A 95 -15.73 -9.90 1.54
N GLU A 96 -15.98 -8.69 1.06
CA GLU A 96 -16.17 -8.38 -0.36
C GLU A 96 -15.51 -7.03 -0.73
N TYR A 97 -15.29 -6.84 -2.03
CA TYR A 97 -15.06 -5.50 -2.57
C TYR A 97 -16.39 -4.77 -2.75
N ILE A 98 -16.46 -3.49 -2.35
CA ILE A 98 -17.66 -2.67 -2.46
C ILE A 98 -18.21 -2.59 -3.90
N LYS A 99 -17.30 -2.64 -4.90
CA LYS A 99 -17.67 -2.61 -6.33
C LYS A 99 -18.18 -3.94 -6.86
N HIS A 100 -18.01 -5.04 -6.12
CA HIS A 100 -18.41 -6.39 -6.49
C HIS A 100 -19.22 -7.04 -5.35
N PRO A 101 -20.40 -6.47 -5.01
CA PRO A 101 -21.19 -6.95 -3.89
C PRO A 101 -21.66 -8.40 -4.11
N GLY A 102 -21.70 -9.17 -3.03
CA GLY A 102 -22.06 -10.59 -3.02
C GLY A 102 -20.93 -11.53 -3.48
N VAL A 103 -19.78 -11.01 -3.89
CA VAL A 103 -18.62 -11.82 -4.28
C VAL A 103 -17.63 -11.86 -3.12
N ALA A 104 -17.58 -13.00 -2.44
CA ALA A 104 -16.63 -13.22 -1.36
C ALA A 104 -15.18 -13.17 -1.87
N ILE A 105 -14.32 -12.49 -1.14
CA ILE A 105 -12.88 -12.42 -1.40
C ILE A 105 -12.09 -13.00 -0.23
N ALA A 106 -10.97 -13.65 -0.53
CA ALA A 106 -10.05 -14.20 0.47
C ALA A 106 -8.75 -13.40 0.59
N THR A 107 -8.53 -12.41 -0.29
CA THR A 107 -7.29 -11.63 -0.31
C THR A 107 -7.58 -10.19 -0.72
N PHE A 108 -6.95 -9.25 -0.02
CA PHE A 108 -6.99 -7.81 -0.31
C PHE A 108 -5.75 -7.13 0.27
N SER A 109 -5.40 -5.93 -0.20
CA SER A 109 -4.20 -5.21 0.25
C SER A 109 -4.48 -4.18 1.35
N GLN A 110 -3.45 -3.71 2.05
CA GLN A 110 -3.55 -2.54 2.93
C GLN A 110 -3.97 -1.29 2.16
N MET A 111 -3.58 -1.16 0.88
CA MET A 111 -4.04 -0.08 0.03
C MET A 111 -5.55 -0.14 -0.21
N ASP A 112 -6.13 -1.33 -0.36
CA ASP A 112 -7.58 -1.50 -0.55
C ASP A 112 -8.37 -1.07 0.69
N VAL A 113 -7.86 -1.38 1.89
CA VAL A 113 -8.43 -0.92 3.18
C VAL A 113 -8.32 0.60 3.30
N ALA A 114 -7.15 1.17 3.00
CA ALA A 114 -6.94 2.62 3.05
C ALA A 114 -7.81 3.39 2.04
N ALA A 115 -8.10 2.78 0.89
CA ALA A 115 -8.99 3.31 -0.13
C ALA A 115 -10.48 3.05 0.17
N ASN A 116 -10.81 2.45 1.33
CA ASN A 116 -12.17 2.10 1.74
C ASN A 116 -12.90 1.24 0.69
N LEU A 117 -12.20 0.28 0.07
CA LEU A 117 -12.75 -0.55 -1.01
C LEU A 117 -13.28 -1.91 -0.53
N VAL A 118 -12.97 -2.30 0.70
CA VAL A 118 -13.29 -3.62 1.28
C VAL A 118 -14.32 -3.47 2.38
N ALA A 119 -15.27 -4.40 2.44
CA ALA A 119 -16.29 -4.44 3.47
C ALA A 119 -16.48 -5.87 3.98
N TYR A 120 -16.89 -5.99 5.25
CA TYR A 120 -17.53 -7.20 5.75
C TYR A 120 -19.05 -7.05 5.64
N VAL A 121 -19.73 -8.12 5.25
CA VAL A 121 -21.19 -8.22 5.18
C VAL A 121 -21.64 -9.33 6.13
N HIS A 122 -22.59 -9.02 7.01
CA HIS A 122 -23.15 -10.02 7.91
C HIS A 122 -24.36 -10.71 7.26
N ASP A 123 -24.40 -12.04 7.34
CA ASP A 123 -25.46 -12.84 6.74
C ASP A 123 -26.81 -12.58 7.38
N ASN A 124 -27.84 -12.49 6.54
CA ASN A 124 -29.23 -12.48 7.00
C ASN A 124 -29.71 -13.81 7.60
N ARG A 125 -28.85 -14.83 7.72
CA ARG A 125 -29.23 -16.19 8.15
C ARG A 125 -28.83 -16.53 9.59
N ALA A 126 -28.02 -15.71 10.25
CA ALA A 126 -27.58 -15.97 11.64
C ALA A 126 -28.69 -15.72 12.67
N THR A 127 -28.82 -16.55 13.69
CA THR A 127 -29.83 -16.43 14.76
C THR A 127 -29.44 -15.46 15.88
N ALA A 128 -28.19 -14.98 15.93
CA ALA A 128 -27.72 -14.01 16.90
C ALA A 128 -27.67 -12.58 16.30
N PRO A 129 -28.11 -11.53 17.03
CA PRO A 129 -28.27 -10.18 16.46
C PRO A 129 -27.00 -9.34 16.35
N THR A 130 -25.87 -9.75 16.96
CA THR A 130 -24.63 -8.95 17.01
C THR A 130 -23.40 -9.87 17.03
N GLU A 131 -22.41 -9.56 16.20
CA GLU A 131 -21.08 -10.19 16.25
C GLU A 131 -19.98 -9.16 16.46
N THR A 132 -18.95 -9.57 17.21
CA THR A 132 -17.76 -8.78 17.50
C THR A 132 -16.57 -9.52 16.93
N PHE A 133 -15.90 -8.92 15.94
CA PHE A 133 -14.61 -9.41 15.45
C PHE A 133 -13.56 -9.27 16.57
N ARG A 134 -12.89 -10.37 16.90
CA ARG A 134 -11.80 -10.43 17.89
C ARG A 134 -10.48 -10.65 17.20
#